data_AF-A0A352FBX0-F1
#
_entry.id   AF-A0A352FBX0-F1
#
_cell.length_a   1.000
_cell.length_b   1.000
_cell.length_c   1.000
_cell.angle_alpha   90.00
_cell.angle_beta   90.00
_cell.angle_gamma   90.00
#
_symmetry.space_group_name_H-M   'P 1'
#
loop_
_entity.id
_entity.type
_entity.pdbx_description
1 polymer ?
#
loop_
_entity_poly.entity_id
_entity_poly.type
_entity_poly.pdbx_seq_one_letter_code
_entity_poly.pdbx_strand_id
1 'polypeptide(L)'
;MRLIKNRLLLLLIILQSGWMAHGQEKNKVDMPVKFSIPALALIDFSGPDTRITFISDHEAEQVITPNTLDKTWINYSSIVAGESTNSISVHLSSGILPAQIRINLLVGEDAGAGAGTTGSPSGPVTLTRYPQNIITGIGSCYTGRGSHKGHQLTYSWEGLTSTESGNMVPGSMEISVTYTITSTE
;
A
#
# COMPACT_ATOMS: atom_id res chain seq x y z
N MET A 1 -39.66 -74.69 -43.85
CA MET A 1 -38.66 -74.14 -42.89
C MET A 1 -37.81 -72.99 -43.46
N ARG A 2 -38.35 -72.13 -44.36
CA ARG A 2 -37.65 -70.95 -44.93
C ARG A 2 -38.17 -69.60 -44.42
N LEU A 3 -39.41 -69.54 -43.93
CA LEU A 3 -40.07 -68.29 -43.48
C LEU A 3 -39.70 -67.86 -42.04
N ILE A 4 -39.25 -68.80 -41.20
CA ILE A 4 -38.89 -68.52 -39.79
C ILE A 4 -37.49 -67.88 -39.68
N LYS A 5 -36.56 -68.22 -40.60
CA LYS A 5 -35.22 -67.62 -40.64
C LYS A 5 -35.25 -66.12 -40.95
N ASN A 6 -36.16 -65.66 -41.81
CA ASN A 6 -36.24 -64.23 -42.18
C ASN A 6 -36.83 -63.37 -41.05
N ARG A 7 -37.72 -63.92 -40.21
CA ARG A 7 -38.24 -63.19 -39.04
C ARG A 7 -37.26 -63.18 -37.86
N LEU A 8 -36.44 -64.23 -37.72
CA LEU A 8 -35.36 -64.28 -36.73
C LEU A 8 -34.22 -63.31 -37.07
N LEU A 9 -33.93 -63.11 -38.37
CA LEU A 9 -32.92 -62.15 -38.83
C LEU A 9 -33.33 -60.68 -38.60
N LEU A 10 -34.62 -60.37 -38.77
CA LEU A 10 -35.17 -59.02 -38.54
C LEU A 10 -35.24 -58.65 -37.04
N LEU A 11 -35.44 -59.62 -36.16
CA LEU A 11 -35.41 -59.41 -34.70
C LEU A 11 -33.99 -59.23 -34.14
N LEU A 12 -32.98 -59.78 -34.81
CA LEU A 12 -31.57 -59.63 -34.38
C LEU A 12 -30.98 -58.25 -34.71
N ILE A 13 -31.50 -57.57 -35.74
CA ILE A 13 -31.03 -56.24 -36.16
C ILE A 13 -31.55 -55.12 -35.25
N ILE A 14 -32.69 -55.33 -34.58
CA ILE A 14 -33.30 -54.32 -33.70
C ILE A 14 -32.63 -54.28 -32.30
N LEU A 15 -31.91 -55.32 -31.90
CA LEU A 15 -31.20 -55.35 -30.61
C LEU A 15 -29.80 -54.70 -30.61
N GLN A 16 -29.28 -54.25 -31.76
CA GLN A 16 -27.93 -53.66 -31.83
C GLN A 16 -27.90 -52.12 -31.93
N SER A 17 -29.03 -51.44 -32.03
CA SER A 17 -29.06 -49.97 -32.13
C SER A 17 -28.92 -49.24 -30.79
N GLY A 18 -28.59 -49.95 -29.71
CA GLY A 18 -28.73 -49.45 -28.34
C GLY A 18 -27.54 -48.74 -27.72
N TRP A 19 -26.33 -48.72 -28.31
CA TRP A 19 -25.15 -48.31 -27.55
C TRP A 19 -24.30 -47.18 -28.16
N MET A 20 -24.28 -46.09 -27.38
CA MET A 20 -23.30 -45.01 -27.29
C MET A 20 -23.38 -43.88 -28.33
N ALA A 21 -24.41 -43.05 -28.16
CA ALA A 21 -24.27 -41.63 -28.48
C ALA A 21 -23.38 -40.97 -27.41
N HIS A 22 -22.07 -40.94 -27.64
CA HIS A 22 -21.20 -40.03 -26.90
C HIS A 22 -21.40 -38.62 -27.47
N GLY A 23 -22.24 -37.82 -26.82
CA GLY A 23 -22.21 -36.37 -27.00
C GLY A 23 -20.92 -35.84 -26.38
N GLN A 24 -19.83 -35.76 -27.14
CA GLN A 24 -18.71 -34.90 -26.76
C GLN A 24 -19.19 -33.46 -26.92
N GLU A 25 -19.38 -32.73 -25.83
CA GLU A 25 -19.52 -31.26 -25.85
C GLU A 25 -18.23 -30.66 -26.44
N LYS A 26 -18.13 -30.58 -27.76
CA LYS A 26 -16.97 -30.04 -28.49
C LYS A 26 -17.00 -28.51 -28.65
N ASN A 27 -18.00 -27.84 -28.07
CA ASN A 27 -18.22 -26.40 -28.24
C ASN A 27 -17.92 -25.62 -26.96
N LYS A 28 -16.89 -26.00 -26.21
CA LYS A 28 -16.33 -25.18 -25.13
C LYS A 28 -15.11 -24.44 -25.66
N VAL A 29 -15.19 -23.12 -25.65
CA VAL A 29 -14.06 -22.22 -25.92
C VAL A 29 -13.78 -21.52 -24.60
N ASP A 30 -12.64 -21.83 -23.99
CA ASP A 30 -12.15 -21.09 -22.84
C ASP A 30 -11.55 -19.78 -23.36
N MET A 31 -12.18 -18.66 -23.02
CA MET A 31 -11.68 -17.33 -23.38
C MET A 31 -10.99 -16.72 -22.16
N PRO A 32 -9.64 -16.66 -22.13
CA PRO A 32 -8.95 -16.06 -21.00
C PRO A 32 -9.25 -14.56 -20.96
N VAL A 33 -9.98 -14.12 -19.92
CA VAL A 33 -10.18 -12.70 -19.63
C VAL A 33 -8.96 -12.22 -18.85
N LYS A 34 -8.11 -11.42 -19.48
CA LYS A 34 -6.98 -10.76 -18.81
C LYS A 34 -7.50 -9.53 -18.07
N PHE A 35 -7.68 -9.65 -16.75
CA PHE A 35 -7.97 -8.53 -15.85
C PHE A 35 -6.65 -8.00 -15.28
N SER A 36 -6.34 -6.73 -15.51
CA SER A 36 -5.11 -6.08 -15.01
C SER A 36 -5.49 -4.81 -14.25
N ILE A 37 -5.09 -4.72 -12.98
CA ILE A 37 -5.20 -3.50 -12.19
C ILE A 37 -3.82 -2.80 -12.24
N PRO A 38 -3.74 -1.50 -12.58
CA PRO A 38 -2.48 -0.79 -12.53
C PRO A 38 -1.97 -0.66 -11.08
N ALA A 39 -0.66 -0.64 -10.90
CA ALA A 39 -0.08 -0.29 -9.61
C ALA A 39 -0.46 1.15 -9.25
N LEU A 40 -0.86 1.36 -8.00
CA LEU A 40 -1.27 2.66 -7.49
C LEU A 40 -1.02 2.72 -5.99
N ALA A 41 -0.45 3.82 -5.51
CA ALA A 41 -0.25 4.07 -4.10
C ALA A 41 -0.79 5.47 -3.74
N LEU A 42 -1.45 5.55 -2.60
CA LEU A 42 -2.02 6.78 -2.04
C LEU A 42 -1.63 6.88 -0.58
N ILE A 43 -1.29 8.08 -0.13
CA ILE A 43 -0.94 8.39 1.26
C ILE A 43 -1.87 9.51 1.77
N ASP A 44 -2.26 9.43 3.04
CA ASP A 44 -3.08 10.41 3.76
C ASP A 44 -2.59 10.50 5.21
N PHE A 45 -2.91 11.59 5.91
CA PHE A 45 -2.54 11.80 7.30
C PHE A 45 -3.75 12.22 8.14
N SER A 46 -3.78 11.75 9.39
CA SER A 46 -4.75 12.19 10.38
C SER A 46 -4.03 12.88 11.53
N GLY A 47 -4.20 14.21 11.64
CA GLY A 47 -3.60 15.06 12.68
C GLY A 47 -4.10 16.51 12.57
N PRO A 48 -3.79 17.37 13.56
CA PRO A 48 -4.34 18.74 13.61
C PRO A 48 -3.77 19.71 12.55
N ASP A 49 -2.55 19.49 12.04
CA ASP A 49 -1.86 20.40 11.10
C ASP A 49 -1.26 19.67 9.89
N THR A 50 -2.11 19.30 8.92
CA THR A 50 -1.70 18.62 7.67
C THR A 50 -1.95 19.50 6.45
N ARG A 51 -0.98 19.65 5.54
CA ARG A 51 -1.15 20.34 4.24
C ARG A 51 -0.82 19.39 3.09
N ILE A 52 -1.65 19.37 2.05
CA ILE A 52 -1.50 18.44 0.93
C ILE A 52 -0.94 19.19 -0.28
N THR A 53 0.10 18.64 -0.92
CA THR A 53 0.63 19.09 -2.21
C THR A 53 0.74 17.88 -3.13
N PHE A 54 0.17 17.94 -4.33
CA PHE A 54 0.23 16.85 -5.30
C PHE A 54 1.30 17.12 -6.35
N ILE A 55 2.23 16.19 -6.53
CA ILE A 55 3.21 16.19 -7.63
C ILE A 55 3.13 14.82 -8.32
N SER A 56 2.83 14.80 -9.62
CA SER A 56 2.60 13.64 -10.52
C SER A 56 3.94 12.96 -10.90
N ASP A 57 4.11 11.72 -11.38
CA ASP A 57 3.24 10.77 -12.11
C ASP A 57 3.20 9.34 -11.50
N HIS A 58 3.92 9.05 -10.42
CA HIS A 58 3.92 7.72 -9.76
C HIS A 58 4.16 7.77 -8.24
N GLU A 59 4.22 8.97 -7.65
CA GLU A 59 4.57 9.19 -6.26
C GLU A 59 3.49 10.07 -5.62
N ALA A 60 3.05 9.73 -4.41
CA ALA A 60 2.17 10.58 -3.64
C ALA A 60 2.96 11.25 -2.52
N GLU A 61 2.92 12.59 -2.48
CA GLU A 61 3.59 13.40 -1.48
C GLU A 61 2.60 14.04 -0.50
N GLN A 62 2.98 14.14 0.77
CA GLN A 62 2.24 14.93 1.73
C GLN A 62 3.16 15.66 2.70
N VAL A 63 2.80 16.91 3.01
CA VAL A 63 3.57 17.80 3.87
C VAL A 63 2.91 17.91 5.25
N ILE A 64 3.69 17.71 6.30
CA ILE A 64 3.23 17.96 7.68
C ILE A 64 4.17 18.90 8.42
N THR A 65 3.58 19.68 9.33
CA THR A 65 4.32 20.54 10.26
C THR A 65 4.61 19.77 11.55
N PRO A 66 5.88 19.62 11.96
CA PRO A 66 6.27 18.89 13.17
C PRO A 66 5.90 19.59 14.49
N ASN A 67 4.62 19.88 14.75
CA ASN A 67 4.13 20.35 16.06
C ASN A 67 3.21 19.34 16.74
N THR A 68 3.02 18.18 16.11
CA THR A 68 2.03 17.20 16.49
C THR A 68 2.63 16.18 17.45
N LEU A 69 2.63 16.51 18.74
CA LEU A 69 2.93 15.58 19.85
C LEU A 69 2.11 14.29 19.69
N ASP A 70 2.72 13.22 19.19
CA ASP A 70 2.26 11.84 18.99
C ASP A 70 0.82 11.66 18.48
N LYS A 71 0.26 12.67 17.82
CA LYS A 71 -1.16 12.72 17.43
C LYS A 71 -1.36 12.49 15.94
N THR A 72 -0.29 12.26 15.20
CA THR A 72 -0.32 12.12 13.75
C THR A 72 -0.21 10.67 13.35
N TRP A 73 -1.12 10.24 12.50
CA TRP A 73 -1.15 8.91 11.91
C TRP A 73 -0.97 9.01 10.41
N ILE A 74 -0.07 8.21 9.85
CA ILE A 74 0.08 8.01 8.41
C ILE A 74 -0.83 6.87 7.98
N ASN A 75 -1.61 7.12 6.95
CA ASN A 75 -2.56 6.18 6.37
C ASN A 75 -2.23 6.02 4.89
N TYR A 76 -2.38 4.83 4.34
CA TYR A 76 -2.13 4.63 2.92
C TYR A 76 -2.89 3.42 2.37
N SER A 77 -2.99 3.40 1.06
CA SER A 77 -3.42 2.24 0.27
C SER A 77 -2.42 2.03 -0.85
N SER A 78 -2.16 0.77 -1.16
CA SER A 78 -1.11 0.37 -2.08
C SER A 78 -1.58 -0.82 -2.88
N ILE A 79 -1.34 -0.79 -4.18
CA ILE A 79 -1.49 -1.91 -5.10
C ILE A 79 -0.15 -2.07 -5.81
N VAL A 80 0.47 -3.23 -5.64
CA VAL A 80 1.76 -3.59 -6.25
C VAL A 80 1.57 -4.72 -7.26
N ALA A 81 2.49 -4.83 -8.22
CA ALA A 81 2.43 -5.84 -9.27
C ALA A 81 3.45 -6.96 -9.01
N GLY A 82 3.01 -8.22 -9.09
CA GLY A 82 3.89 -9.37 -8.89
C GLY A 82 4.47 -9.41 -7.47
N GLU A 83 5.80 -9.49 -7.37
CA GLU A 83 6.54 -9.54 -6.11
C GLU A 83 7.14 -8.17 -5.70
N SER A 84 6.79 -7.09 -6.41
CA SER A 84 7.30 -5.75 -6.06
C SER A 84 6.72 -5.28 -4.72
N THR A 85 7.43 -4.35 -4.10
CA THR A 85 6.96 -3.68 -2.88
C THR A 85 7.11 -2.18 -3.01
N ASN A 86 6.33 -1.43 -2.24
CA ASN A 86 6.45 0.00 -2.09
C ASN A 86 7.21 0.33 -0.79
N SER A 87 7.69 1.56 -0.70
CA SER A 87 8.29 2.12 0.50
C SER A 87 7.79 3.55 0.73
N ILE A 88 7.73 3.96 1.99
CA ILE A 88 7.49 5.35 2.38
C ILE A 88 8.81 5.94 2.87
N SER A 89 9.19 7.05 2.25
CA SER A 89 10.36 7.84 2.64
C SER A 89 9.94 9.18 3.24
N VAL A 90 10.84 9.79 4.01
CA VAL A 90 10.64 11.09 4.65
C VAL A 90 11.86 11.99 4.50
N HIS A 91 11.65 13.29 4.35
CA HIS A 91 12.71 14.31 4.43
C HIS A 91 12.19 15.69 4.85
N LEU A 92 13.10 16.56 5.25
CA LEU A 92 12.86 17.99 5.47
C LEU A 92 12.78 18.71 4.12
N SER A 93 11.58 19.12 3.73
CA SER A 93 11.33 19.77 2.44
C SER A 93 11.47 21.29 2.50
N SER A 94 11.19 21.92 3.64
CA SER A 94 11.45 23.35 3.85
C SER A 94 11.73 23.72 5.30
N GLY A 95 12.26 24.93 5.49
CA GLY A 95 12.72 25.43 6.79
C GLY A 95 14.24 25.36 6.96
N ILE A 96 14.79 26.18 7.84
CA ILE A 96 16.20 26.15 8.24
C ILE A 96 16.24 25.75 9.71
N LEU A 97 16.81 24.57 9.97
CA LEU A 97 17.13 24.15 11.33
C LEU A 97 18.44 24.81 11.79
N PRO A 98 18.46 25.47 12.96
CA PRO A 98 19.72 25.86 13.60
C PRO A 98 20.64 24.65 13.78
N ALA A 99 21.95 24.87 13.72
CA ALA A 99 22.95 23.80 13.70
C ALA A 99 22.91 22.88 14.94
N GLN A 100 22.34 23.34 16.04
CA GLN A 100 22.20 22.58 17.30
C GLN A 100 20.87 21.82 17.40
N ILE A 101 19.87 22.15 16.57
CA ILE A 101 18.54 21.52 16.66
C ILE A 101 18.49 20.29 15.76
N ARG A 102 17.94 19.20 16.27
CA ARG A 102 17.61 18.00 15.49
C ARG A 102 16.14 17.65 15.71
N ILE A 103 15.52 17.11 14.66
CA ILE A 103 14.18 16.53 14.72
C ILE A 103 14.35 15.04 14.51
N ASN A 104 13.90 14.24 15.47
CA ASN A 104 13.82 12.79 15.33
C ASN A 104 12.37 12.36 15.09
N LEU A 105 12.21 11.32 14.30
CA LEU A 105 10.95 10.67 14.00
C LEU A 105 11.05 9.20 14.39
N LEU A 106 10.07 8.72 15.14
CA LEU A 106 9.82 7.30 15.35
C LEU A 106 8.48 6.94 14.69
N VAL A 107 8.49 5.87 13.91
CA VAL A 107 7.29 5.30 13.28
C VAL A 107 6.89 4.05 14.05
N GLY A 108 5.65 4.02 14.53
CA GLY A 108 5.08 2.86 15.22
C GLY A 108 4.69 1.73 14.25
N GLU A 109 4.43 0.54 14.80
CA GLU A 109 3.83 -0.56 14.04
C GLU A 109 2.42 -0.19 13.52
N ASP A 110 1.94 -0.93 12.51
CA ASP A 110 0.57 -0.76 12.01
C ASP A 110 -0.46 -1.05 13.11
N ALA A 111 -1.49 -0.20 13.20
CA ALA A 111 -2.57 -0.34 14.17
C ALA A 111 -3.50 -1.55 13.94
N GLY A 112 -3.30 -2.33 12.87
CA GLY A 112 -4.04 -3.56 12.60
C GLY A 112 -5.48 -3.34 12.12
N ALA A 113 -5.80 -2.14 11.65
CA ALA A 113 -7.15 -1.78 11.23
C ALA A 113 -7.43 -2.01 9.75
N GLY A 114 -6.39 -2.39 9.01
CA GLY A 114 -6.40 -2.60 7.58
C GLY A 114 -6.31 -4.08 7.18
N ALA A 115 -5.87 -4.32 5.96
CA ALA A 115 -5.54 -5.66 5.47
C ALA A 115 -4.39 -5.62 4.46
N GLY A 116 -3.76 -6.77 4.24
CA GLY A 116 -2.61 -6.93 3.35
C GLY A 116 -1.27 -6.68 4.05
N THR A 117 -0.22 -6.49 3.25
CA THR A 117 1.14 -6.26 3.77
C THR A 117 1.40 -4.77 3.90
N THR A 118 1.30 -4.23 5.12
CA THR A 118 1.52 -2.80 5.42
C THR A 118 3.01 -2.44 5.59
N GLY A 119 3.92 -3.37 5.33
CA GLY A 119 5.35 -3.12 5.51
C GLY A 119 5.78 -2.97 6.97
N SER A 120 7.06 -2.66 7.16
CA SER A 120 7.72 -2.61 8.46
C SER A 120 8.40 -1.26 8.69
N PRO A 121 8.21 -0.62 9.85
CA PRO A 121 8.91 0.59 10.22
C PRO A 121 10.43 0.39 10.27
N SER A 122 11.20 1.34 9.73
CA SER A 122 12.59 1.51 10.15
C SER A 122 12.57 2.27 11.48
N GLY A 123 13.46 1.93 12.42
CA GLY A 123 13.44 2.49 13.78
C GLY A 123 13.62 4.02 13.84
N PRO A 124 14.00 4.61 14.99
CA PRO A 124 14.16 6.05 15.09
C PRO A 124 15.10 6.63 14.02
N VAL A 125 14.66 7.68 13.32
CA VAL A 125 15.47 8.40 12.34
C VAL A 125 15.61 9.86 12.73
N THR A 126 16.80 10.43 12.54
CA THR A 126 17.00 11.89 12.55
C THR A 126 16.70 12.43 11.17
N LEU A 127 15.78 13.39 11.07
CA LEU A 127 15.36 13.95 9.79
C LEU A 127 16.47 14.78 9.14
N THR A 128 16.68 14.55 7.85
CA THR A 128 17.62 15.31 7.03
C THR A 128 16.92 15.88 5.79
N ARG A 129 17.66 16.62 4.95
CA ARG A 129 17.16 17.06 3.63
C ARG A 129 17.14 15.94 2.58
N TYR A 130 17.75 14.79 2.88
CA TYR A 130 17.80 13.64 1.98
C TYR A 130 16.70 12.64 2.37
N PRO A 131 15.97 12.06 1.39
CA PRO A 131 14.97 11.03 1.66
C PRO A 131 15.53 9.84 2.43
N GLN A 132 14.81 9.44 3.48
CA GLN A 132 15.13 8.27 4.31
C GLN A 132 13.91 7.35 4.36
N ASN A 133 14.08 6.07 4.04
CA ASN A 133 12.99 5.10 4.10
C ASN A 133 12.61 4.82 5.56
N ILE A 134 11.32 5.01 5.86
CA ILE A 134 10.75 4.85 7.21
C ILE A 134 9.74 3.71 7.31
N ILE A 135 9.16 3.27 6.20
CA ILE A 135 8.36 2.04 6.12
C ILE A 135 8.75 1.34 4.82
N THR A 136 9.15 0.07 4.90
CA THR A 136 9.58 -0.72 3.73
C THR A 136 8.80 -2.02 3.61
N GLY A 137 8.80 -2.63 2.41
CA GLY A 137 8.11 -3.90 2.19
C GLY A 137 6.57 -3.76 2.15
N ILE A 138 6.06 -2.60 1.74
CA ILE A 138 4.62 -2.37 1.60
C ILE A 138 4.12 -3.14 0.37
N GLY A 139 3.26 -4.12 0.56
CA GLY A 139 2.64 -4.87 -0.53
C GLY A 139 1.34 -4.25 -1.00
N SER A 140 0.45 -5.09 -1.53
CA SER A 140 -0.94 -4.69 -1.78
C SER A 140 -1.69 -4.67 -0.45
N CYS A 141 -2.13 -3.48 -0.02
CA CYS A 141 -2.73 -3.26 1.28
C CYS A 141 -3.59 -1.99 1.36
N TYR A 142 -4.33 -1.86 2.45
CA TYR A 142 -4.87 -0.58 2.92
C TYR A 142 -4.81 -0.55 4.45
N THR A 143 -4.55 0.62 5.04
CA THR A 143 -4.45 0.77 6.50
C THR A 143 -5.74 1.26 7.16
N GLY A 144 -6.73 1.69 6.37
CA GLY A 144 -7.87 2.47 6.82
C GLY A 144 -7.56 3.97 6.91
N ARG A 145 -8.54 4.77 7.34
CA ARG A 145 -8.44 6.25 7.39
C ARG A 145 -8.76 6.79 8.78
N GLY A 146 -7.97 7.77 9.24
CA GLY A 146 -8.15 8.48 10.50
C GLY A 146 -7.12 8.08 11.57
N SER A 147 -7.31 8.60 12.78
CA SER A 147 -6.46 8.27 13.93
C SER A 147 -6.60 6.79 14.31
N HIS A 148 -5.52 6.19 14.83
CA HIS A 148 -5.44 4.76 15.16
C HIS A 148 -5.62 3.84 13.94
N LYS A 149 -5.20 4.31 12.77
CA LYS A 149 -5.12 3.57 11.51
C LYS A 149 -3.72 3.76 10.95
N GLY A 150 -3.14 2.74 10.30
CA GLY A 150 -1.78 2.81 9.80
C GLY A 150 -0.77 2.97 10.93
N HIS A 151 0.24 3.81 10.71
CA HIS A 151 1.37 3.95 11.63
C HIS A 151 1.31 5.28 12.38
N GLN A 152 1.64 5.26 13.67
CA GLN A 152 1.74 6.48 14.45
C GLN A 152 3.10 7.14 14.24
N LEU A 153 3.11 8.46 14.09
CA LEU A 153 4.31 9.27 13.94
C LEU A 153 4.59 10.03 15.24
N THR A 154 5.75 9.77 15.83
CA THR A 154 6.20 10.35 17.09
C THR A 154 7.40 11.25 16.81
N TYR A 155 7.24 12.55 16.99
CA TYR A 155 8.27 13.55 16.76
C TYR A 155 8.92 14.00 18.07
N SER A 156 10.26 14.08 18.09
CA SER A 156 11.00 14.64 19.21
C SER A 156 12.07 15.63 18.75
N TRP A 157 12.40 16.56 19.63
CA TRP A 157 13.37 17.62 19.38
C TRP A 157 14.58 17.44 20.29
N GLU A 158 15.77 17.55 19.73
CA GLU A 158 17.02 17.61 20.48
C GLU A 158 17.70 18.97 20.29
N GLY A 159 18.51 19.37 21.28
CA GLY A 159 19.25 20.64 21.24
C GLY A 159 18.46 21.88 21.67
N LEU A 160 17.23 21.70 22.17
CA LEU A 160 16.48 22.73 22.89
C LEU A 160 17.00 22.79 24.34
N THR A 161 18.18 23.37 24.58
CA THR A 161 18.68 23.57 25.94
C THR A 161 17.98 24.77 26.58
N SER A 162 17.27 24.52 27.69
CA SER A 162 16.53 25.53 28.45
C SER A 162 17.42 26.46 29.30
N THR A 163 18.72 26.58 28.99
CA THR A 163 19.71 27.26 29.86
C THR A 163 20.18 28.63 29.37
N GLU A 164 19.69 29.13 28.24
CA GLU A 164 19.90 30.53 27.86
C GLU A 164 18.58 31.30 27.87
N SER A 165 18.09 31.54 29.08
CA SER A 165 17.07 32.54 29.40
C SER A 165 17.55 33.95 29.05
N GLY A 166 17.66 34.25 27.76
CA GLY A 166 18.12 35.55 27.26
C GLY A 166 18.03 35.72 25.74
N ASN A 167 18.13 34.63 24.96
CA ASN A 167 17.88 34.65 23.53
C ASN A 167 16.73 33.69 23.23
N MET A 168 15.50 34.21 23.41
CA MET A 168 14.33 33.63 22.74
C MET A 168 14.74 33.33 21.30
N VAL A 169 14.47 32.13 20.77
CA VAL A 169 14.39 31.97 19.32
C VAL A 169 13.19 32.83 18.90
N PRO A 170 13.38 34.06 18.38
CA PRO A 170 12.27 34.95 18.10
C PRO A 170 11.83 34.61 16.68
N GLY A 171 10.89 33.69 16.57
CA GLY A 171 10.31 33.32 15.28
C GLY A 171 9.69 31.93 15.33
N SER A 172 8.43 31.84 14.88
CA SER A 172 7.86 30.56 14.46
C SER A 172 8.77 29.96 13.38
N MET A 173 9.47 28.88 13.70
CA MET A 173 10.19 28.10 12.69
C MET A 173 9.16 27.26 11.94
N GLU A 174 8.84 27.67 10.71
CA GLU A 174 8.05 26.84 9.80
C GLU A 174 8.98 25.80 9.18
N ILE A 175 8.79 24.56 9.60
CA ILE A 175 9.49 23.40 9.05
C ILE A 175 8.46 22.50 8.39
N SER A 176 8.76 22.10 7.17
CA SER A 176 7.94 21.17 6.40
C SER A 176 8.65 19.85 6.29
N VAL A 177 7.91 18.76 6.53
CA VAL A 177 8.38 17.40 6.30
C VAL A 177 7.55 16.80 5.19
N THR A 178 8.20 16.32 4.13
CA THR A 178 7.54 15.63 3.02
C THR A 178 7.71 14.13 3.18
N TYR A 179 6.60 13.42 2.97
CA TYR A 179 6.53 11.97 2.91
C TYR A 179 6.18 11.53 1.50
N THR A 180 6.89 10.54 0.98
CA THR A 180 6.70 10.04 -0.39
C THR A 180 6.54 8.54 -0.36
N ILE A 181 5.45 8.01 -0.95
CA ILE A 181 5.30 6.58 -1.22
C ILE A 181 5.72 6.26 -2.66
N THR A 182 6.64 5.32 -2.82
CA THR A 182 7.23 4.95 -4.12
C THR A 182 7.33 3.44 -4.28
N SER A 183 7.34 2.97 -5.52
CA SER A 183 7.64 1.56 -5.82
C SER A 183 9.13 1.33 -5.76
N THR A 184 9.52 0.32 -4.98
CA THR A 184 10.85 -0.29 -5.10
C THR A 184 10.78 -1.38 -6.15
N GLU A 185 11.53 -1.20 -7.24
CA GLU A 185 11.73 -2.22 -8.29
C GLU A 185 12.50 -3.44 -7.78
#